data_AF-A0A318CXQ7-F1
#
_entry.id   AF-A0A318CXQ7-F1
#
_cell.length_a   1.000
_cell.length_b   1.000
_cell.length_c   1.000
_cell.angle_alpha   90.00
_cell.angle_beta   90.00
_cell.angle_gamma   90.00
#
_symmetry.space_group_name_H-M   'P 1'
#
loop_
_entity.id
_entity.type
_entity.pdbx_description
1 polymer ?
#
loop_
_entity_poly.entity_id
_entity_poly.type
_entity_poly.pdbx_seq_one_letter_code
_entity_poly.pdbx_strand_id
1 'polypeptide(L)'
;MAKVEFHTLALEGVIVLIVLGLNLITRRFFCRYLCPLGALLAFLGTKRHLLVVQDQESCKECGLCDRACPLGLSPSYGEAESSYCWNCGECIDICEQNALNFRWKGNGIKKEKLPAHSVRNGFKGSGSKG
;
A
#
# COMPACT_ATOMS: atom_id res chain seq x y z
N MET A 1 28.88 -32.69 41.10
CA MET A 1 28.89 -31.49 40.23
C MET A 1 28.46 -31.84 38.79
N ALA A 2 27.48 -32.73 38.59
CA ALA A 2 27.04 -33.20 37.25
C ALA A 2 25.52 -33.05 37.01
N LYS A 3 24.78 -32.49 37.99
CA LYS A 3 23.31 -32.37 37.94
C LYS A 3 22.84 -31.06 37.27
N VAL A 4 23.74 -30.08 37.16
CA VAL A 4 23.45 -28.73 36.65
C VAL A 4 23.47 -28.68 35.12
N GLU A 5 24.42 -29.37 34.47
CA GLU A 5 24.54 -29.42 33.00
C GLU A 5 23.31 -30.04 32.30
N PHE A 6 22.69 -31.05 32.91
CA PHE A 6 21.53 -31.72 32.32
C PHE A 6 20.25 -30.87 32.38
N HIS A 7 20.10 -30.06 33.43
CA HIS A 7 18.97 -29.15 33.56
C HIS A 7 19.09 -27.95 32.61
N THR A 8 20.29 -27.43 32.41
CA THR A 8 20.53 -26.33 31.46
C THR A 8 20.28 -26.80 30.02
N LEU A 9 20.76 -27.99 29.64
CA LEU A 9 20.51 -28.57 28.30
C LEU A 9 19.04 -28.92 28.07
N ALA A 10 18.32 -29.39 29.11
CA ALA A 10 16.89 -29.63 29.02
C ALA A 10 16.09 -28.32 28.89
N LEU A 11 16.51 -27.26 29.59
CA LEU A 11 15.85 -25.94 29.51
C LEU A 11 16.04 -25.31 28.12
N GLU A 12 17.27 -25.31 27.61
CA GLU A 12 17.59 -24.84 26.25
C GLU A 12 16.83 -25.66 25.19
N GLY A 13 16.79 -26.99 25.33
CA GLY A 13 16.04 -27.87 24.42
C GLY A 13 14.53 -27.65 24.44
N VAL A 14 13.96 -27.40 25.62
CA VAL A 14 12.53 -27.05 25.78
C VAL A 14 12.22 -25.68 25.18
N ILE A 15 13.09 -24.68 25.39
CA ILE A 15 12.96 -23.36 24.78
C ILE A 15 13.01 -23.47 23.25
N VAL A 16 13.97 -24.21 22.70
CA VAL A 16 14.07 -24.44 21.25
C VAL A 16 12.84 -25.17 20.71
N LEU A 17 12.35 -26.22 21.38
CA LEU A 17 11.14 -26.95 20.97
C LEU A 17 9.87 -26.10 21.05
N ILE A 18 9.76 -25.22 22.04
CA ILE A 18 8.64 -24.26 22.17
C ILE A 18 8.70 -23.25 21.03
N VAL A 19 9.87 -22.69 20.73
CA VAL A 19 10.08 -21.74 19.62
C VAL A 19 9.81 -22.40 18.26
N LEU A 20 10.22 -23.67 18.08
CA LEU A 20 9.95 -24.44 16.86
C LEU A 20 8.46 -24.80 16.71
N GLY A 21 7.80 -25.17 17.82
CA GLY A 21 6.36 -25.45 17.86
C GLY A 21 5.48 -24.22 17.60
N LEU A 22 5.88 -23.07 18.15
CA LEU A 22 5.27 -21.75 17.87
C LEU A 22 5.45 -21.33 16.41
N ASN A 23 6.57 -21.71 15.76
CA ASN A 23 6.77 -21.49 14.33
C ASN A 23 5.82 -22.35 13.46
N LEU A 24 5.53 -23.57 13.87
CA LEU A 24 4.69 -24.52 13.10
C LEU A 24 3.19 -24.19 13.15
N ILE A 25 2.68 -23.69 14.29
CA ILE A 25 1.25 -23.36 14.45
C ILE A 25 0.87 -22.05 13.74
N THR A 26 1.84 -21.18 13.47
CA THR A 26 1.56 -19.76 13.20
C THR A 26 2.16 -19.26 11.89
N ARG A 27 1.89 -19.95 10.77
CA ARG A 27 2.41 -19.63 9.42
C ARG A 27 2.29 -18.15 8.96
N ARG A 28 1.58 -17.26 9.66
CA ARG A 28 1.44 -15.84 9.30
C ARG A 28 1.45 -14.81 10.46
N PHE A 29 1.36 -15.19 11.73
CA PHE A 29 1.34 -14.16 12.80
C PHE A 29 2.72 -13.56 13.06
N PHE A 30 3.78 -14.37 13.09
CA PHE A 30 5.13 -13.84 13.32
C PHE A 30 5.56 -12.91 12.18
N CYS A 31 5.31 -13.28 10.92
CA CYS A 31 5.57 -12.41 9.77
C CYS A 31 4.73 -11.12 9.77
N ARG A 32 3.49 -11.15 10.26
CA ARG A 32 2.59 -10.00 10.19
C ARG A 32 2.68 -9.06 11.40
N TYR A 33 3.12 -9.55 12.56
CA TYR A 33 3.11 -8.79 13.82
C TYR A 33 4.45 -8.68 14.54
N LEU A 34 5.35 -9.66 14.42
CA LEU A 34 6.62 -9.68 15.16
C LEU A 34 7.86 -9.57 14.27
N CYS A 35 7.72 -9.44 12.95
CA CYS A 35 8.87 -9.36 12.06
C CYS A 35 9.57 -8.00 12.23
N PRO A 36 10.80 -7.95 12.78
CA PRO A 36 11.55 -6.70 12.89
C PRO A 36 11.79 -6.07 11.51
N LEU A 37 11.86 -6.90 10.46
CA LEU A 37 11.94 -6.45 9.08
C LEU A 37 10.67 -5.72 8.63
N GLY A 38 9.48 -6.22 8.99
CA GLY A 38 8.19 -5.58 8.68
C GLY A 38 8.01 -4.25 9.42
N ALA A 39 8.42 -4.19 10.69
CA ALA A 39 8.45 -2.95 11.47
C ALA A 39 9.43 -1.93 10.88
N LEU A 40 10.62 -2.40 10.46
CA LEU A 40 11.64 -1.56 9.81
C LEU A 40 11.17 -1.07 8.44
N LEU A 41 10.51 -1.91 7.63
CA LEU A 41 9.93 -1.53 6.34
C LEU A 41 8.76 -0.56 6.48
N ALA A 42 7.90 -0.73 7.50
CA ALA A 42 6.85 0.24 7.81
C ALA A 42 7.44 1.59 8.27
N PHE A 43 8.52 1.55 9.05
CA PHE A 43 9.24 2.74 9.49
C PHE A 43 9.95 3.48 8.34
N LEU A 44 10.57 2.74 7.41
CA LEU A 44 11.28 3.31 6.26
C LEU A 44 10.33 3.68 5.10
N GLY A 45 9.19 3.00 4.99
CA GLY A 45 8.34 3.04 3.80
C GLY A 45 7.03 3.78 4.00
N THR A 46 7.03 5.08 4.29
CA THR A 46 5.75 5.83 4.34
C THR A 46 5.85 7.29 3.89
N LYS A 47 6.65 7.63 2.87
CA LYS A 47 6.57 8.98 2.27
C LYS A 47 6.65 8.93 0.75
N ARG A 48 5.48 8.74 0.12
CA ARG A 48 5.25 9.05 -1.30
C ARG A 48 5.26 10.57 -1.45
N HIS A 49 6.34 11.09 -2.01
CA HIS A 49 6.50 12.52 -2.27
C HIS A 49 5.98 12.94 -3.64
N LEU A 50 5.87 12.03 -4.61
CA LEU A 50 5.36 12.35 -5.94
C LEU A 50 3.90 11.91 -6.06
N LEU A 51 3.01 12.84 -6.34
CA LEU A 51 1.58 12.62 -6.52
C LEU A 51 1.17 12.98 -7.95
N VAL A 52 0.15 12.31 -8.47
CA VAL A 52 -0.55 12.76 -9.68
C VAL A 52 -1.76 13.55 -9.20
N VAL A 53 -1.83 14.82 -9.57
CA VAL A 53 -2.91 15.73 -9.17
C VAL A 53 -3.65 16.16 -10.43
N GLN A 54 -4.97 16.14 -10.33
CA GLN A 54 -5.87 16.62 -11.37
C GLN A 54 -6.21 18.09 -11.11
N ASP A 55 -6.20 18.87 -12.18
CA ASP A 55 -6.76 20.21 -12.22
C ASP A 55 -8.24 20.13 -12.64
N GLN A 56 -9.15 20.48 -11.72
CA GLN A 56 -10.59 20.47 -11.98
C GLN A 56 -11.01 21.53 -12.99
N GLU A 57 -10.28 22.66 -13.11
CA GLU A 57 -10.65 23.73 -14.04
C GLU A 57 -10.37 23.33 -15.49
N SER A 58 -9.34 22.53 -15.70
CA SER A 58 -8.93 22.06 -17.03
C SER A 58 -9.58 20.71 -17.42
N CYS A 59 -10.19 19.99 -16.48
CA CYS A 59 -10.75 18.68 -16.73
C CYS A 59 -12.16 18.75 -17.34
N LYS A 60 -12.41 17.94 -18.38
CA LYS A 60 -13.72 17.79 -19.03
C LYS A 60 -14.44 16.48 -18.69
N GLU A 61 -13.98 15.76 -17.67
CA GLU A 61 -14.59 14.50 -17.19
C GLU A 61 -14.82 13.44 -18.29
N CYS A 62 -13.90 13.33 -19.26
CA CYS A 62 -14.03 12.39 -20.38
C CYS A 62 -13.81 10.91 -20.00
N GLY A 63 -13.23 10.63 -18.83
CA GLY A 63 -13.00 9.27 -18.30
C GLY A 63 -11.93 8.44 -19.03
N LEU A 64 -11.18 9.02 -19.97
CA LEU A 64 -10.11 8.31 -20.70
C LEU A 64 -8.97 7.86 -19.76
N CYS A 65 -8.60 8.73 -18.82
CA CYS A 65 -7.54 8.44 -17.83
C CYS A 65 -7.89 7.27 -16.89
N ASP A 66 -9.17 7.07 -16.57
CA ASP A 66 -9.62 5.97 -15.72
C ASP A 66 -9.51 4.62 -16.43
N ARG A 67 -9.86 4.59 -17.72
CA ARG A 67 -9.75 3.37 -18.55
C ARG A 67 -8.31 2.99 -18.86
N ALA A 68 -7.44 3.99 -19.00
CA ALA A 68 -6.02 3.79 -19.26
C ALA A 68 -5.25 3.33 -18.00
N CYS A 69 -5.78 3.57 -16.79
CA CYS A 69 -5.07 3.23 -15.57
C CYS A 69 -4.92 1.70 -15.42
N PRO A 70 -3.70 1.14 -15.42
CA PRO A 70 -3.48 -0.31 -15.30
C PRO A 70 -3.87 -0.85 -13.92
N LEU A 71 -4.01 0.04 -12.93
CA LEU A 71 -4.38 -0.29 -11.56
C LEU A 71 -5.89 -0.18 -11.32
N GLY A 72 -6.68 0.20 -12.34
CA GLY A 72 -8.12 0.41 -12.21
C GLY A 72 -8.50 1.54 -11.25
N LEU A 73 -7.59 2.49 -11.02
CA LEU A 73 -7.89 3.70 -10.27
C LEU A 73 -8.69 4.65 -11.17
N SER A 74 -9.38 5.59 -10.53
CA SER A 74 -10.05 6.70 -11.22
C SER A 74 -9.31 8.03 -11.03
N PRO A 75 -8.23 8.33 -11.80
CA PRO A 75 -7.55 9.62 -11.76
C PRO A 75 -8.48 10.83 -11.97
N SER A 76 -9.59 10.67 -12.71
CA SER A 76 -10.59 11.72 -12.92
C SER A 76 -11.34 12.15 -11.63
N TYR A 77 -11.30 11.30 -10.61
CA TYR A 77 -11.87 11.53 -9.28
C TYR A 77 -10.78 11.62 -8.20
N GLY A 78 -9.53 11.90 -8.60
CA GLY A 78 -8.41 12.09 -7.67
C GLY A 78 -7.91 10.82 -6.95
N GLU A 79 -8.33 9.62 -7.37
CA GLU A 79 -7.84 8.37 -6.76
C GLU A 79 -6.33 8.14 -7.01
N ALA A 80 -5.75 8.85 -7.98
CA ALA A 80 -4.33 8.83 -8.28
C ALA A 80 -3.44 9.48 -7.18
N GLU A 81 -4.04 10.22 -6.24
CA GLU A 81 -3.38 10.71 -5.03
C GLU A 81 -3.21 9.63 -3.95
N SER A 82 -3.91 8.51 -4.08
CA SER A 82 -3.82 7.41 -3.12
C SER A 82 -2.45 6.72 -3.15
N SER A 83 -2.17 5.95 -2.09
CA SER A 83 -0.95 5.12 -2.01
C SER A 83 -0.93 3.96 -3.01
N TYR A 84 -2.06 3.65 -3.65
CA TYR A 84 -2.15 2.60 -4.65
C TYR A 84 -1.54 3.01 -5.97
N CYS A 85 -1.53 4.32 -6.29
CA CYS A 85 -0.87 4.82 -7.49
C CYS A 85 0.64 4.65 -7.39
N TRP A 86 1.25 4.09 -8.43
CA TRP A 86 2.70 3.90 -8.55
C TRP A 86 3.42 4.89 -9.49
N ASN A 87 2.72 5.94 -9.97
CA ASN A 87 3.26 6.99 -10.86
C ASN A 87 3.77 6.50 -12.23
N CYS A 88 3.07 5.57 -12.88
CA CYS A 88 3.43 5.13 -14.24
C CYS A 88 3.30 6.20 -15.32
N GLY A 89 2.44 7.21 -15.15
CA GLY A 89 2.29 8.33 -16.10
C GLY A 89 1.22 8.13 -17.18
N GLU A 90 0.70 6.91 -17.39
CA GLU A 90 -0.26 6.61 -18.47
C GLU A 90 -1.50 7.55 -18.50
N CYS A 91 -2.04 7.88 -17.33
CA CYS A 91 -3.17 8.79 -17.20
C CYS A 91 -2.88 10.24 -17.60
N ILE A 92 -1.60 10.65 -17.59
CA ILE A 92 -1.13 11.97 -18.03
C ILE A 92 -0.96 11.94 -19.55
N ASP A 93 -0.35 10.88 -20.09
CA ASP A 93 -0.06 10.74 -21.52
C ASP A 93 -1.33 10.69 -22.38
N ILE A 94 -2.39 10.04 -21.90
CA ILE A 94 -3.68 9.96 -22.60
C ILE A 94 -4.54 11.24 -22.43
N CYS A 95 -4.16 12.16 -21.54
CA CYS A 95 -4.99 13.32 -21.21
C CYS A 95 -4.87 14.41 -22.27
N GLU A 96 -5.83 14.45 -23.21
CA GLU A 96 -5.89 15.48 -24.25
C GLU A 96 -5.98 16.92 -23.71
N GLN A 97 -6.54 17.09 -22.50
CA GLN A 97 -6.71 18.39 -21.86
C GLN A 97 -5.51 18.80 -20.97
N ASN A 98 -4.47 17.95 -20.86
CA ASN A 98 -3.32 18.16 -19.96
C ASN A 98 -3.73 18.49 -18.51
N ALA A 99 -4.87 17.96 -18.06
CA ALA A 99 -5.45 18.24 -16.75
C ALA A 99 -4.79 17.44 -15.61
N LEU A 100 -3.94 16.46 -15.90
CA LEU A 100 -3.23 15.68 -14.90
C LEU A 100 -1.74 16.00 -14.92
N ASN A 101 -1.16 16.24 -13.74
CA ASN A 101 0.25 16.60 -13.62
C ASN A 101 0.91 15.94 -12.41
N PHE A 102 2.20 15.64 -12.53
CA PHE A 102 3.01 15.24 -11.40
C PHE A 102 3.29 16.44 -10.48
N ARG A 103 3.01 16.28 -9.19
CA ARG A 103 3.24 17.29 -8.16
C ARG A 103 4.04 16.69 -7.02
N TRP A 104 5.10 17.38 -6.63
CA TRP A 104 5.84 17.04 -5.43
C TRP A 104 5.07 17.52 -4.19
N LYS A 105 4.88 16.62 -3.23
CA LYS A 105 4.36 16.86 -1.89
C LYS A 105 5.44 17.57 -1.05
N GLY A 106 5.82 18.76 -1.49
CA GLY A 106 6.47 19.79 -0.67
C GLY A 106 5.40 20.63 0.04
N ASN A 107 5.77 21.35 1.09
CA ASN A 107 4.90 22.11 2.01
C ASN A 107 4.01 23.18 1.34
N GLY A 108 3.04 22.76 0.52
CA GLY A 108 2.15 23.63 -0.25
C GLY A 108 0.95 22.93 -0.88
N ILE A 109 0.78 21.61 -0.71
CA ILE A 109 -0.48 20.94 -1.08
C ILE A 109 -1.51 21.25 0.00
N LYS A 110 -2.33 22.29 -0.24
CA LYS A 110 -3.61 22.42 0.45
C LYS A 110 -4.37 21.13 0.19
N LYS A 111 -4.63 20.36 1.24
CA LYS A 111 -5.57 19.25 1.26
C LYS A 111 -6.97 19.84 1.06
N GLU A 112 -7.32 20.26 -0.16
CA GLU A 112 -8.72 20.43 -0.50
C GLU A 112 -9.31 19.02 -0.46
N LYS A 113 -10.06 18.72 0.61
CA LYS A 113 -10.60 17.38 0.84
C LYS A 113 -11.45 17.00 -0.36
N LEU A 114 -10.99 16.07 -1.18
CA LEU A 114 -11.90 15.36 -2.06
C LEU A 114 -12.96 14.66 -1.17
N PRO A 115 -14.25 14.90 -1.43
CA PRO A 115 -15.32 14.43 -0.57
C PRO A 115 -15.28 12.90 -0.48
N ALA A 116 -15.32 12.39 0.75
CA ALA A 116 -15.26 10.97 1.12
C ALA A 116 -16.43 10.13 0.58
N HIS A 117 -17.26 10.67 -0.32
CA HIS A 117 -18.46 10.02 -0.84
C HIS A 117 -18.21 9.13 -2.07
N SER A 118 -17.05 9.21 -2.73
CA SER A 118 -16.77 8.39 -3.93
C SER A 118 -16.15 7.01 -3.65
N VAL A 119 -15.52 6.80 -2.49
CA VAL A 119 -14.83 5.52 -2.15
C VAL A 119 -15.80 4.33 -2.01
N ARG A 120 -17.11 4.55 -2.02
CA ARG A 120 -18.09 3.48 -1.77
C ARG A 120 -18.44 2.62 -3.00
N ASN A 121 -18.10 3.04 -4.22
CA ASN A 121 -18.60 2.37 -5.43
C ASN A 121 -17.53 1.77 -6.37
N GLY A 122 -16.26 1.68 -5.98
CA GLY A 122 -15.20 1.05 -6.80
C GLY A 122 -14.99 -0.46 -6.57
N PHE A 123 -15.58 -1.07 -5.53
CA PHE A 123 -15.35 -2.49 -5.20
C PHE A 123 -16.37 -3.46 -5.83
N LYS A 124 -17.17 -3.02 -6.82
CA LYS A 124 -18.05 -3.93 -7.56
C LYS A 124 -17.41 -4.37 -8.87
N GLY A 125 -16.68 -5.48 -8.76
CA GLY A 125 -16.62 -6.47 -9.84
C GLY A 125 -15.39 -6.45 -10.72
N SER A 126 -14.26 -6.94 -10.21
CA SER A 126 -13.40 -7.81 -11.04
C SER A 126 -13.82 -9.26 -10.78
N GLY A 127 -14.99 -9.60 -11.32
CA GLY A 127 -15.40 -10.99 -11.50
C GLY A 127 -14.65 -11.54 -12.70
N SER A 128 -13.69 -12.40 -12.41
CA SER A 128 -13.03 -13.30 -13.36
C SER A 128 -14.07 -13.94 -14.28
N LYS A 129 -14.15 -13.50 -15.54
CA LYS A 129 -14.80 -14.27 -16.60
C LYS A 129 -13.81 -15.32 -17.08
N GLY A 130 -14.04 -16.56 -16.66
CA GLY A 130 -13.70 -17.76 -17.42
C GLY A 130 -14.91 -18.19 -18.22
#